data_AF-A0A067K371-F1
#
_entry.id   AF-A0A067K371-F1
#
_cell.length_a   1.000
_cell.length_b   1.000
_cell.length_c   1.000
_cell.angle_alpha   90.00
_cell.angle_beta   90.00
_cell.angle_gamma   90.00
#
_symmetry.space_group_name_H-M   'P 1'
#
loop_
_entity.id
_entity.type
_entity.pdbx_description
1 polymer ?
#
loop_
_entity_poly.entity_id
_entity_poly.type
_entity_poly.pdbx_seq_one_letter_code
_entity_poly.pdbx_strand_id
1 'polypeptide(L)'
;MEKVMSGKRNDGNIMMPLIKLRNGHINGVPLTQLQSLKLAVLMWGEKYDGHGGTVKYRDKWAERCEGDGWTKWGDKWDEHFDPNANGVKQGETWWEGKYEERWNRTWGERHNGSGWVHKYGKASSGEHWDTHVEQETWYERFPHFGFYHCYDNTLRLREVQSQMPSDSYE
;
A
#
# COMPACT_ATOMS: atom_id res chain seq x y z
N MET A 1 -5.08 2.48 -25.36
CA MET A 1 -6.06 1.63 -24.66
C MET A 1 -5.46 1.25 -23.32
N GLU A 2 -6.03 1.81 -22.26
CA GLU A 2 -5.69 1.54 -20.86
C GLU A 2 -6.35 0.22 -20.46
N LYS A 3 -5.59 -0.75 -19.93
CA LYS A 3 -6.15 -2.01 -19.43
C LYS A 3 -6.00 -2.01 -17.91
N VAL A 4 -7.04 -1.57 -17.23
CA VAL A 4 -7.20 -1.77 -15.78
C VAL A 4 -7.57 -3.23 -15.56
N MET A 5 -6.65 -4.04 -15.05
CA MET A 5 -6.96 -5.41 -14.64
C MET A 5 -7.36 -5.36 -13.15
N SER A 6 -8.67 -5.35 -12.86
CA SER A 6 -9.17 -5.55 -11.50
C SER A 6 -9.16 -7.04 -11.18
N GLY A 7 -8.33 -7.49 -10.23
CA GLY A 7 -8.40 -8.83 -9.65
C GLY A 7 -9.05 -8.76 -8.27
N LYS A 8 -10.23 -9.35 -8.10
CA LYS A 8 -10.83 -9.60 -6.77
C LYS A 8 -10.18 -10.84 -6.15
N ARG A 9 -9.81 -10.79 -4.87
CA ARG A 9 -9.66 -12.01 -4.06
C ARG A 9 -11.04 -12.38 -3.49
N ASN A 10 -11.27 -13.67 -3.24
CA ASN A 10 -12.55 -14.24 -2.80
C ASN A 10 -12.96 -13.87 -1.35
N ASP A 11 -12.27 -12.95 -0.70
CA ASP A 11 -12.43 -12.57 0.70
C ASP A 11 -13.22 -11.27 0.91
N GLY A 12 -13.81 -10.70 -0.15
CA GLY A 12 -14.60 -9.47 -0.07
C GLY A 12 -13.77 -8.18 -0.03
N ASN A 13 -12.44 -8.25 -0.22
CA ASN A 13 -11.56 -7.09 -0.23
C ASN A 13 -11.61 -6.32 -1.57
N ILE A 14 -11.66 -4.98 -1.49
CA ILE A 14 -11.49 -4.10 -2.65
C ILE A 14 -9.98 -3.93 -2.90
N MET A 15 -9.45 -4.63 -3.90
CA MET A 15 -8.10 -4.43 -4.43
C MET A 15 -8.15 -3.40 -5.57
N MET A 16 -7.47 -2.26 -5.40
CA MET A 16 -7.23 -1.32 -6.50
C MET A 16 -5.76 -1.34 -6.89
N PRO A 17 -5.35 -2.15 -7.89
CA PRO A 17 -4.03 -2.02 -8.48
C PRO A 17 -3.96 -0.72 -9.29
N LEU A 18 -3.18 0.25 -8.84
CA LEU A 18 -2.84 1.41 -9.66
C LEU A 18 -1.60 1.08 -10.50
N ILE A 19 -1.80 0.62 -11.74
CA ILE A 19 -0.71 0.46 -12.71
C ILE A 19 -0.56 1.79 -13.47
N LYS A 20 0.48 2.55 -13.19
CA LYS A 20 0.79 3.77 -13.95
C LYS A 20 1.77 3.47 -15.08
N LEU A 21 1.27 3.14 -16.27
CA LEU A 21 2.06 3.15 -17.50
C LEU A 21 2.27 4.61 -17.93
N ARG A 22 3.47 5.15 -17.79
CA ARG A 22 3.77 6.54 -18.19
C ARG A 22 3.97 6.63 -19.71
N ASN A 23 2.89 6.51 -20.49
CA ASN A 23 2.91 6.81 -21.92
C ASN A 23 2.56 8.29 -22.14
N GLY A 24 3.55 9.17 -22.00
CA GLY A 24 3.44 10.55 -22.45
C GLY A 24 3.95 10.65 -23.89
N HIS A 25 3.05 10.78 -24.86
CA HIS A 25 3.43 11.26 -26.20
C HIS A 25 3.87 12.73 -26.06
N ILE A 26 5.11 13.02 -26.45
CA ILE A 26 5.58 14.37 -26.76
C ILE A 26 6.17 14.28 -28.17
N ASN A 27 5.65 15.11 -29.07
CA ASN A 27 5.95 15.10 -30.49
C ASN A 27 7.48 15.09 -30.77
N GLY A 28 7.94 14.13 -31.57
CA GLY A 28 9.21 14.26 -32.31
C GLY A 28 10.45 13.55 -31.75
N VAL A 29 10.35 12.70 -30.72
CA VAL A 29 11.51 11.91 -30.27
C VAL A 29 11.52 10.52 -30.95
N PRO A 30 12.57 10.14 -31.69
CA PRO A 30 12.67 8.81 -32.29
C PRO A 30 12.65 7.70 -31.22
N LEU A 31 12.01 6.57 -31.55
CA LEU A 31 11.81 5.37 -30.72
C LEU A 31 13.10 4.74 -30.15
N THR A 32 14.27 5.25 -30.51
CA THR A 32 15.58 4.85 -29.97
C THR A 32 15.93 5.51 -28.63
N GLN A 33 15.07 6.39 -28.10
CA GLN A 33 15.24 7.05 -26.79
C GLN A 33 14.18 6.62 -25.75
N LEU A 34 13.26 5.71 -26.09
CA LEU A 34 12.20 5.20 -25.21
C LEU A 34 12.61 3.89 -24.51
N GLN A 35 13.80 3.89 -23.90
CA GLN A 35 14.31 2.74 -23.12
C GLN A 35 14.22 3.02 -21.62
N SER A 36 13.04 2.85 -21.03
CA SER A 36 12.88 2.47 -19.62
C SER A 36 11.40 2.39 -19.27
N LEU A 37 10.79 1.23 -19.55
CA LEU A 37 9.52 0.90 -18.93
C LEU A 37 9.76 0.76 -17.43
N LYS A 38 9.29 1.74 -16.65
CA LYS A 38 9.11 1.59 -15.21
C LYS A 38 7.74 1.00 -14.99
N LEU A 39 7.66 -0.26 -14.57
CA LEU A 39 6.42 -0.81 -14.04
C LEU A 39 6.40 -0.50 -12.55
N ALA A 40 5.36 0.22 -12.09
CA ALA A 40 5.13 0.49 -10.68
C ALA A 40 3.80 -0.16 -10.28
N VAL A 41 3.82 -0.93 -9.21
CA VAL A 41 2.65 -1.53 -8.60
C VAL A 41 2.48 -0.96 -7.20
N LEU A 42 1.23 -0.67 -6.86
CA LEU A 42 0.82 -0.21 -5.53
C LEU A 42 -0.37 -1.06 -5.09
N MET A 43 -0.22 -1.71 -3.95
CA MET A 43 -1.29 -2.32 -3.18
C MET A 43 -1.44 -1.54 -1.87
N TRP A 44 -2.67 -1.31 -1.46
CA TRP A 44 -2.99 -0.70 -0.18
C TRP A 44 -4.34 -1.23 0.29
N GLY A 45 -4.57 -1.20 1.59
CA GLY A 45 -5.84 -1.62 2.16
C GLY A 45 -5.93 -1.27 3.64
N GLU A 46 -7.17 -1.23 4.13
CA GLU A 46 -7.51 -0.90 5.51
C GLU A 46 -8.64 -1.83 5.97
N LYS A 47 -8.57 -2.30 7.21
CA LYS A 47 -9.58 -3.11 7.88
C LYS A 47 -9.85 -2.52 9.26
N TYR A 48 -11.12 -2.42 9.60
CA TYR A 48 -11.60 -1.89 10.87
C TYR A 48 -12.42 -2.99 11.56
N ASP A 49 -12.24 -3.16 12.86
CA ASP A 49 -12.97 -4.17 13.65
C ASP A 49 -14.36 -3.68 14.12
N GLY A 50 -14.71 -2.41 13.86
CA GLY A 50 -15.96 -1.78 14.29
C GLY A 50 -15.95 -1.31 15.76
N HIS A 51 -14.89 -1.59 16.50
CA HIS A 51 -14.69 -1.25 17.91
C HIS A 51 -13.52 -0.29 18.15
N GLY A 52 -12.87 0.18 17.07
CA GLY A 52 -11.78 1.17 17.11
C GLY A 52 -10.40 0.57 16.83
N GLY A 53 -10.30 -0.74 16.65
CA GLY A 53 -9.09 -1.42 16.20
C GLY A 53 -8.97 -1.40 14.68
N THR A 54 -7.74 -1.26 14.20
CA THR A 54 -7.44 -1.05 12.78
C THR A 54 -6.24 -1.87 12.33
N VAL A 55 -6.32 -2.34 11.09
CA VAL A 55 -5.20 -2.92 10.35
C VAL A 55 -5.08 -2.17 9.03
N LYS A 56 -3.93 -1.57 8.77
CA LYS A 56 -3.67 -0.90 7.49
C LYS A 56 -2.36 -1.37 6.92
N TYR A 57 -2.26 -1.40 5.60
CA TYR A 57 -1.04 -1.80 4.93
C TYR A 57 -0.86 -1.07 3.60
N ARG A 58 0.40 -1.00 3.18
CA ARG A 58 0.81 -0.60 1.84
C ARG A 58 1.93 -1.51 1.40
N ASP A 59 1.89 -1.90 0.13
CA ASP A 59 3.00 -2.55 -0.54
C ASP A 59 3.17 -1.88 -1.90
N LYS A 60 4.29 -1.20 -2.10
CA LYS A 60 4.62 -0.57 -3.37
C LYS A 60 5.96 -1.08 -3.86
N TRP A 61 6.03 -1.42 -5.14
CA TRP A 61 7.30 -1.77 -5.78
C TRP A 61 7.33 -1.29 -7.21
N ALA A 62 8.52 -1.16 -7.74
CA ALA A 62 8.74 -0.88 -9.14
C ALA A 62 9.96 -1.64 -9.66
N GLU A 63 10.00 -1.79 -10.98
CA GLU A 63 11.11 -2.40 -11.70
C GLU A 63 11.49 -1.56 -12.92
N ARG A 64 12.74 -1.69 -13.33
CA ARG A 64 13.28 -1.05 -14.53
C ARG A 64 14.26 -1.97 -15.22
N CYS A 65 14.13 -2.10 -16.53
CA CYS A 65 15.15 -2.71 -17.37
C CYS A 65 16.28 -1.71 -17.62
N GLU A 66 17.52 -2.09 -17.28
CA GLU A 66 18.74 -1.34 -17.50
C GLU A 66 19.72 -2.25 -18.27
N GLY A 67 19.89 -1.96 -19.57
CA GLY A 67 20.70 -2.81 -20.47
C GLY A 67 20.10 -4.21 -20.64
N ASP A 68 20.83 -5.20 -20.15
CA ASP A 68 20.53 -6.64 -20.19
C ASP A 68 20.01 -7.19 -18.85
N GLY A 69 19.57 -6.34 -17.91
CA GLY A 69 19.04 -6.78 -16.62
C GLY A 69 17.95 -5.90 -16.04
N TRP A 70 17.42 -6.36 -14.90
CA TRP A 70 16.33 -5.68 -14.18
C TRP A 70 16.80 -5.23 -12.81
N THR A 71 16.49 -3.98 -12.49
CA THR A 71 16.63 -3.41 -11.15
C THR A 71 15.23 -3.27 -10.55
N LYS A 72 15.04 -3.71 -9.31
CA LYS A 72 13.75 -3.66 -8.59
C LYS A 72 13.92 -2.94 -7.26
N TRP A 73 12.86 -2.27 -6.81
CA TRP A 73 12.84 -1.63 -5.51
C TRP A 73 11.42 -1.54 -4.98
N GLY A 74 11.28 -1.53 -3.66
CA GLY A 74 9.98 -1.46 -3.03
C GLY A 74 10.03 -0.99 -1.60
N ASP A 75 8.84 -0.73 -1.09
CA ASP A 75 8.57 -0.30 0.26
C ASP A 75 7.22 -0.87 0.66
N LYS A 76 7.20 -1.63 1.75
CA LYS A 76 5.98 -2.15 2.34
C LYS A 76 5.92 -1.76 3.81
N TRP A 77 4.72 -1.56 4.32
CA TRP A 77 4.48 -1.42 5.74
C TRP A 77 3.08 -1.92 6.08
N ASP A 78 2.93 -2.31 7.33
CA ASP A 78 1.66 -2.65 7.96
C ASP A 78 1.60 -1.99 9.33
N GLU A 79 0.37 -1.70 9.77
CA GLU A 79 0.10 -1.24 11.11
C GLU A 79 -1.11 -1.98 11.68
N HIS A 80 -1.02 -2.31 12.96
CA HIS A 80 -2.01 -3.05 13.72
C HIS A 80 -2.22 -2.35 15.05
N PHE A 81 -3.39 -1.73 15.24
CA PHE A 81 -3.75 -1.02 16.45
C PHE A 81 -5.02 -1.58 17.07
N ASP A 82 -5.04 -1.67 18.40
CA ASP A 82 -6.22 -1.96 19.18
C ASP A 82 -7.06 -0.67 19.43
N PRO A 83 -8.29 -0.79 19.97
CA PRO A 83 -9.12 0.37 20.31
C PRO A 83 -8.49 1.39 21.26
N ASN A 84 -7.47 0.98 22.02
CA ASN A 84 -6.74 1.81 22.99
C ASN A 84 -5.49 2.46 22.37
N ALA A 85 -5.32 2.39 21.05
CA ALA A 85 -4.15 2.87 20.32
C ALA A 85 -2.84 2.20 20.73
N ASN A 86 -2.90 0.99 21.31
CA ASN A 86 -1.73 0.14 21.45
C ASN A 86 -1.55 -0.64 20.16
N GLY A 87 -0.31 -0.72 19.69
CA GLY A 87 -0.09 -1.34 18.40
C GLY A 87 1.34 -1.32 17.94
N VAL A 88 1.51 -1.86 16.74
CA VAL A 88 2.79 -1.86 16.04
C VAL A 88 2.56 -1.32 14.64
N LYS A 89 3.48 -0.46 14.21
CA LYS A 89 3.64 -0.06 12.83
C LYS A 89 5.04 -0.45 12.38
N GLN A 90 5.15 -1.17 11.28
CA GLN A 90 6.42 -1.72 10.84
C GLN A 90 6.50 -1.77 9.33
N GLY A 91 7.70 -1.79 8.80
CA GLY A 91 7.90 -1.81 7.37
C GLY A 91 9.29 -2.24 6.94
N GLU A 92 9.42 -2.38 5.64
CA GLU A 92 10.64 -2.73 4.95
C GLU A 92 10.73 -1.92 3.66
N THR A 93 11.87 -1.25 3.48
CA THR A 93 12.30 -0.73 2.18
C THR A 93 13.38 -1.65 1.64
N TRP A 94 13.32 -2.02 0.37
CA TRP A 94 14.26 -2.95 -0.25
C TRP A 94 14.60 -2.55 -1.68
N TRP A 95 15.75 -3.05 -2.13
CA TRP A 95 16.28 -2.89 -3.48
C TRP A 95 16.97 -4.19 -3.91
N GLU A 96 16.81 -4.54 -5.18
CA GLU A 96 17.44 -5.68 -5.83
C GLU A 96 18.06 -5.19 -7.13
N GLY A 97 19.38 -5.32 -7.23
CA GLY A 97 20.16 -4.98 -8.39
C GLY A 97 20.13 -6.07 -9.44
N LYS A 98 20.74 -5.75 -10.58
CA LYS A 98 20.83 -6.65 -11.74
C LYS A 98 21.53 -7.98 -11.42
N TYR A 99 22.56 -7.95 -10.58
CA TYR A 99 23.47 -9.07 -10.34
C TYR A 99 23.32 -9.64 -8.93
N GLU A 100 22.07 -9.89 -8.51
CA GLU A 100 21.73 -10.46 -7.19
C GLU A 100 22.15 -9.61 -5.98
N GLU A 101 22.64 -8.39 -6.21
CA GLU A 101 22.89 -7.41 -5.18
C GLU A 101 21.57 -7.08 -4.49
N ARG A 102 21.52 -7.27 -3.18
CA ARG A 102 20.30 -7.03 -2.41
C ARG A 102 20.56 -6.13 -1.23
N TRP A 103 19.71 -5.13 -1.09
CA TRP A 103 19.70 -4.26 0.07
C TRP A 103 18.30 -4.20 0.66
N ASN A 104 18.18 -4.23 1.98
CA ASN A 104 16.94 -3.93 2.67
C ASN A 104 17.15 -3.21 3.99
N ARG A 105 16.11 -2.50 4.42
CA ARG A 105 16.03 -1.79 5.69
C ARG A 105 14.65 -2.02 6.28
N THR A 106 14.61 -2.70 7.42
CA THR A 106 13.39 -2.92 8.21
C THR A 106 13.31 -1.93 9.35
N TRP A 107 12.11 -1.46 9.66
CA TRP A 107 11.85 -0.55 10.76
C TRP A 107 10.55 -0.93 11.46
N GLY A 108 10.42 -0.53 12.72
CA GLY A 108 9.23 -0.76 13.53
C GLY A 108 9.06 0.32 14.60
N GLU A 109 7.81 0.55 14.95
CA GLU A 109 7.34 1.46 15.97
C GLU A 109 6.33 0.68 16.82
N ARG A 110 6.57 0.58 18.13
CA ARG A 110 5.62 0.00 19.09
C ARG A 110 5.05 1.11 19.96
N HIS A 111 3.73 1.08 20.08
CA HIS A 111 2.92 2.05 20.81
C HIS A 111 2.21 1.35 21.97
N ASN A 112 2.28 1.95 23.15
CA ASN A 112 1.72 1.42 24.40
C ASN A 112 0.76 2.42 25.08
N GLY A 113 0.29 3.42 24.33
CA GLY A 113 -0.64 4.44 24.85
C GLY A 113 -0.04 5.43 25.85
N SER A 114 1.23 5.30 26.24
CA SER A 114 1.87 6.16 27.26
C SER A 114 2.46 7.47 26.73
N GLY A 115 2.37 7.72 25.42
CA GLY A 115 3.10 8.80 24.73
C GLY A 115 4.54 8.44 24.35
N TRP A 116 5.06 7.32 24.87
CA TRP A 116 6.35 6.77 24.45
C TRP A 116 6.21 5.82 23.26
N VAL A 117 7.11 5.97 22.30
CA VAL A 117 7.23 5.13 21.12
C VAL A 117 8.57 4.42 21.14
N HIS A 118 8.53 3.09 21.07
CA HIS A 118 9.72 2.26 20.88
C HIS A 118 9.98 2.13 19.38
N LYS A 119 11.03 2.78 18.88
CA LYS A 119 11.45 2.74 17.48
C LYS A 119 12.65 1.84 17.32
N TYR A 120 12.57 0.89 16.40
CA TYR A 120 13.64 -0.08 16.17
C TYR A 120 13.79 -0.40 14.69
N GLY A 121 14.93 -0.98 14.32
CA GLY A 121 15.14 -1.43 12.96
C GLY A 121 16.58 -1.82 12.67
N LYS A 122 16.79 -2.28 11.43
CA LYS A 122 18.07 -2.75 10.93
C LYS A 122 18.14 -2.66 9.41
N ALA A 123 19.34 -2.58 8.87
CA ALA A 123 19.62 -2.68 7.45
C ALA A 123 20.55 -3.86 7.16
N SER A 124 20.45 -4.43 5.95
CA SER A 124 21.37 -5.48 5.48
C SER A 124 22.83 -5.02 5.42
N SER A 125 23.08 -3.70 5.42
CA SER A 125 24.42 -3.11 5.53
C SER A 125 25.04 -3.20 6.94
N GLY A 126 24.30 -3.70 7.94
CA GLY A 126 24.77 -3.85 9.32
C GLY A 126 24.36 -2.72 10.27
N GLU A 127 23.72 -1.65 9.77
CA GLU A 127 23.13 -0.61 10.62
C GLU A 127 21.97 -1.19 11.45
N HIS A 128 21.88 -0.81 12.72
CA HIS A 128 20.70 -1.09 13.56
C HIS A 128 20.44 0.07 14.52
N TRP A 129 19.19 0.20 14.96
CA TRP A 129 18.79 1.18 15.97
C TRP A 129 17.68 0.61 16.84
N ASP A 130 17.66 1.07 18.09
CA ASP A 130 16.65 0.74 19.09
C ASP A 130 16.59 1.92 20.07
N THR A 131 15.52 2.69 20.01
CA THR A 131 15.35 3.93 20.79
C THR A 131 13.94 4.06 21.32
N HIS A 132 13.81 4.73 22.46
CA HIS A 132 12.53 5.13 23.03
C HIS A 132 12.44 6.65 22.96
N VAL A 133 11.38 7.16 22.35
CA VAL A 133 11.16 8.60 22.19
C VAL A 133 9.75 8.96 22.61
N GLU A 134 9.60 10.08 23.31
CA GLU A 134 8.29 10.67 23.57
C GLU A 134 7.79 11.31 22.27
N GLN A 135 6.61 10.93 21.81
CA GLN A 135 6.05 11.43 20.57
C GLN A 135 4.52 11.41 20.66
N GLU A 136 3.89 12.56 20.42
CA GLU A 136 2.45 12.59 20.14
C GLU A 136 2.18 11.80 18.86
N THR A 137 1.41 10.73 18.99
CA THR A 137 1.11 9.82 17.89
C THR A 137 -0.40 9.77 17.67
N TRP A 138 -0.80 10.09 16.45
CA TRP A 138 -2.19 10.03 16.01
C TRP A 138 -2.41 8.77 15.17
N TYR A 139 -3.40 7.98 15.57
CA TYR A 139 -3.88 6.83 14.81
C TYR A 139 -5.35 7.04 14.49
N GLU A 140 -5.67 6.92 13.20
CA GLU A 140 -7.06 6.94 12.79
C GLU A 140 -7.73 5.62 13.20
N ARG A 141 -8.64 5.70 14.17
CA ARG A 141 -9.38 4.57 14.78
C ARG A 141 -10.64 4.22 14.01
N PHE A 142 -11.17 5.15 13.21
CA PHE A 142 -12.42 4.97 12.50
C PHE A 142 -12.23 5.11 10.99
N PRO A 143 -13.03 4.42 10.16
CA PRO A 143 -12.95 4.63 8.72
C PRO A 143 -13.30 6.08 8.39
N HIS A 144 -12.40 6.77 7.68
CA HIS A 144 -12.64 8.16 7.25
C HIS A 144 -13.91 8.27 6.38
N PHE A 145 -14.24 7.21 5.62
CA PHE A 145 -15.49 7.08 4.88
C PHE A 145 -15.92 5.60 4.84
N GLY A 146 -17.14 5.28 5.27
CA GLY A 146 -17.75 3.97 5.04
C GLY A 146 -18.24 3.81 3.59
N PHE A 147 -18.46 2.57 3.12
CA PHE A 147 -19.03 2.29 1.79
C PHE A 147 -20.28 3.12 1.52
N TYR A 148 -21.19 3.25 2.50
CA TYR A 148 -22.42 4.03 2.38
C TYR A 148 -22.16 5.54 2.24
N HIS A 149 -21.16 6.08 2.92
CA HIS A 149 -20.77 7.49 2.75
C HIS A 149 -20.17 7.76 1.36
N CYS A 150 -19.43 6.80 0.79
CA CYS A 150 -18.95 6.87 -0.59
C CYS A 150 -20.08 6.68 -1.61
N TYR A 151 -20.99 5.74 -1.37
CA TYR A 151 -22.18 5.48 -2.19
C TYR A 151 -23.10 6.71 -2.23
N ASP A 152 -23.30 7.37 -1.09
CA ASP A 152 -24.18 8.53 -1.00
C ASP A 152 -23.63 9.79 -1.64
N ASN A 153 -22.30 9.93 -1.67
CA ASN A 153 -21.65 11.10 -2.24
C ASN A 153 -21.27 10.95 -3.73
N THR A 154 -21.44 9.77 -4.33
CA THR A 154 -20.99 9.55 -5.70
C THR A 154 -22.16 9.14 -6.61
N LEU A 155 -22.63 10.08 -7.43
CA LEU A 155 -23.68 9.84 -8.43
C LEU A 155 -23.36 8.62 -9.33
N ARG A 156 -22.08 8.43 -9.69
CA ARG A 156 -21.62 7.29 -10.50
C ARG A 156 -21.73 5.91 -9.81
N LEU A 157 -21.66 5.84 -8.48
CA LEU A 157 -21.82 4.57 -7.75
C LEU A 157 -23.31 4.19 -7.63
N ARG A 158 -24.21 5.19 -7.58
CA ARG A 158 -25.67 4.99 -7.60
C ARG A 158 -26.21 4.52 -8.95
N GLU A 159 -25.49 4.81 -10.04
CA GLU A 159 -25.81 4.32 -11.39
C GLU A 159 -25.55 2.81 -11.57
N VAL A 160 -24.73 2.21 -10.69
CA VAL A 160 -24.56 0.76 -10.63
C VAL A 160 -25.80 0.20 -9.95
N GLN A 161 -26.85 -0.01 -10.75
CA GLN A 161 -28.08 -0.67 -10.32
C GLN A 161 -27.72 -1.95 -9.57
N SER A 162 -28.18 -2.03 -8.31
CA SER A 162 -28.00 -3.21 -7.47
C SER A 162 -28.56 -4.43 -8.20
N GLN A 163 -27.69 -5.22 -8.84
CA GLN A 163 -28.03 -6.58 -9.24
C GLN A 163 -28.00 -7.44 -7.97
N MET A 164 -28.90 -7.15 -7.02
CA MET A 164 -29.27 -8.14 -6.04
C MET A 164 -30.16 -9.15 -6.77
N PRO A 165 -29.80 -10.43 -6.82
CA PRO A 165 -30.75 -11.46 -7.26
C PRO A 165 -32.00 -11.34 -6.37
N SER A 166 -33.16 -11.23 -7.00
CA SER A 166 -34.43 -11.36 -6.30
C SER A 166 -34.60 -12.82 -5.91
N ASP A 167 -34.03 -13.23 -4.78
CA ASP A 167 -34.41 -14.49 -4.17
C ASP A 167 -35.78 -14.27 -3.50
N SER A 168 -36.82 -14.41 -4.33
CA SER A 168 -38.15 -14.76 -3.89
C SER A 168 -38.07 -16.14 -3.22
N TYR A 169 -38.03 -16.14 -1.90
CA TYR A 169 -38.36 -17.34 -1.14
C TYR A 169 -39.89 -17.47 -1.13
N GLU A 170 -40.39 -18.46 -1.87
CA GLU A 170 -41.74 -19.02 -1.72
C GLU A 170 -41.96 -19.53 -0.29
#